data_AF-A0A936LCW4-F1
#
_entry.id   AF-A0A936LCW4-F1
#
_cell.length_a   1.000
_cell.length_b   1.000
_cell.length_c   1.000
_cell.angle_alpha   90.00
_cell.angle_beta   90.00
_cell.angle_gamma   90.00
#
_symmetry.space_group_name_H-M   'P 1'
#
loop_
_entity.id
_entity.type
_entity.pdbx_description
1 polymer ?
#
loop_
_entity_poly.entity_id
_entity_poly.type
_entity_poly.pdbx_seq_one_letter_code
_entity_poly.pdbx_strand_id
1 'polypeptide(L)'
;MRGVVVVLLAVTAVAGCAATAGSTNNPSPPTATLPVAGRGEVFSPSTGILCDRGQRVCFDTEGASDSYTDVYLGREAVDLMAAKRILGEATWTRDGFTLSNGVSCDLARRTCSEISYAQVLFGGQ
;
A
#
# COMPACT_ATOMS: atom_id res chain seq x y z
N MET A 1 -38.32 2.01 77.53
CA MET A 1 -39.26 2.48 76.48
C MET A 1 -38.56 3.63 75.77
N ARG A 2 -37.77 3.42 74.72
CA ARG A 2 -38.09 3.42 73.28
C ARG A 2 -36.77 3.95 72.69
N GLY A 3 -36.11 3.44 71.67
CA GLY A 3 -36.38 2.42 70.68
C GLY A 3 -35.25 2.65 69.69
N VAL A 4 -34.38 1.65 69.55
CA VAL A 4 -33.22 1.65 68.68
C VAL A 4 -33.66 1.83 67.22
N VAL A 5 -33.11 2.81 66.51
CA VAL A 5 -33.11 2.83 65.04
C VAL A 5 -31.76 3.38 64.58
N VAL A 6 -30.75 2.50 64.56
CA VAL A 6 -29.46 2.75 63.89
C VAL A 6 -29.65 2.36 62.43
N VAL A 7 -29.91 3.35 61.57
CA VAL A 7 -29.96 3.12 60.12
C VAL A 7 -28.55 3.26 59.58
N LEU A 8 -27.93 2.09 59.34
CA LEU A 8 -26.75 1.98 58.49
C LEU A 8 -27.12 2.48 57.09
N LEU A 9 -26.55 3.61 56.67
CA LEU A 9 -26.52 3.99 55.26
C LEU A 9 -25.22 3.51 54.65
N ALA A 10 -25.39 2.60 53.69
CA ALA A 10 -24.38 1.82 53.03
C ALA A 10 -23.42 2.69 52.20
N VAL A 11 -22.14 2.31 52.29
CA VAL A 11 -21.07 2.76 51.42
C VAL A 11 -21.30 2.18 50.02
N THR A 12 -21.42 3.02 49.01
CA THR A 12 -21.13 2.65 47.62
C THR A 12 -20.14 3.65 47.05
N ALA A 13 -18.85 3.34 47.19
CA ALA A 13 -17.80 3.98 46.43
C ALA A 13 -17.92 3.50 44.98
N VAL A 14 -18.41 4.37 44.10
CA VAL A 14 -18.46 4.09 42.66
C VAL A 14 -17.16 4.60 42.05
N ALA A 15 -16.35 3.66 41.57
CA ALA A 15 -15.10 3.90 40.90
C ALA A 15 -15.31 4.52 39.51
N GLY A 16 -14.55 5.59 39.24
CA GLY A 16 -13.91 5.94 37.97
C GLY A 16 -14.74 5.95 36.67
N CYS A 17 -14.98 7.16 36.13
CA CYS A 17 -15.02 7.38 34.69
C CYS A 17 -13.93 8.40 34.32
N ALA A 18 -12.80 7.92 33.79
CA ALA A 18 -11.87 8.74 33.02
C ALA A 18 -12.39 8.80 31.59
N ALA A 19 -12.88 9.97 31.16
CA ALA A 19 -13.14 10.26 29.76
C ALA A 19 -12.15 11.35 29.32
N THR A 20 -10.99 10.91 28.84
CA THR A 20 -10.10 11.77 28.06
C THR A 20 -10.86 12.17 26.80
N ALA A 21 -11.07 13.48 26.62
CA ALA A 21 -11.59 14.03 25.37
C ALA A 21 -10.55 13.76 24.27
N GLY A 22 -10.76 12.67 23.55
CA GLY A 22 -10.01 12.31 22.36
C GLY A 22 -10.23 13.36 21.28
N SER A 23 -9.13 14.00 20.90
CA SER A 23 -8.99 14.90 19.76
C SER A 23 -9.59 14.27 18.50
N THR A 24 -10.69 14.83 17.99
CA THR A 24 -11.25 14.45 16.68
C THR A 24 -10.37 15.02 15.57
N ASN A 25 -9.22 14.40 15.35
CA ASN A 25 -8.48 14.54 14.11
C ASN A 25 -9.24 13.78 13.04
N ASN A 26 -10.17 14.47 12.38
CA ASN A 26 -10.89 13.99 11.22
C ASN A 26 -9.99 14.20 9.98
N PRO A 27 -9.34 13.17 9.41
CA PRO A 27 -8.74 13.33 8.09
C PRO A 27 -9.88 13.51 7.08
N SER A 28 -9.77 14.56 6.27
CA SER A 28 -10.66 14.79 5.12
C SER A 28 -10.82 13.51 4.28
N PRO A 29 -12.00 13.24 3.72
CA PRO A 29 -12.12 12.21 2.70
C PRO A 29 -11.28 12.63 1.48
N PRO A 30 -10.46 11.74 0.86
CA PRO A 30 -10.02 12.01 -0.49
C PRO A 30 -11.25 11.89 -1.40
N THR A 31 -11.80 13.05 -1.78
CA THR A 31 -12.69 13.19 -2.92
C THR A 31 -11.91 12.86 -4.18
N ALA A 32 -11.93 11.58 -4.60
CA ALA A 32 -11.82 11.07 -5.97
C ALA A 32 -11.37 9.59 -5.91
N THR A 33 -12.33 8.67 -5.80
CA THR A 33 -12.10 7.29 -6.21
C THR A 33 -11.96 7.28 -7.73
N LEU A 34 -10.71 7.36 -8.21
CA LEU A 34 -10.37 6.96 -9.57
C LEU A 34 -10.80 5.50 -9.77
N PRO A 35 -11.17 5.08 -11.00
CA PRO A 35 -11.41 3.67 -11.26
C PRO A 35 -10.15 2.89 -10.87
N VAL A 36 -10.26 1.99 -9.89
CA VAL A 36 -9.18 1.07 -9.57
C VAL A 36 -9.07 0.14 -10.78
N ALA A 37 -8.13 0.45 -11.66
CA ALA A 37 -7.85 -0.34 -12.84
C ALA A 37 -7.47 -1.76 -12.36
N GLY A 38 -8.11 -2.73 -13.00
CA GLY A 38 -8.35 -4.04 -12.42
C GLY A 38 -7.06 -4.80 -12.13
N ARG A 39 -7.16 -5.70 -11.15
CA ARG A 39 -6.16 -6.70 -10.73
C ARG A 39 -5.56 -7.54 -11.88
N GLY A 40 -6.05 -7.44 -13.12
CA GLY A 40 -5.53 -8.12 -14.31
C GLY A 40 -4.48 -7.35 -15.11
N GLU A 41 -4.15 -6.12 -14.71
CA GLU A 41 -3.08 -5.35 -15.36
C GLU A 41 -1.69 -5.82 -14.95
N VAL A 42 -1.52 -6.30 -13.72
CA VAL A 42 -0.22 -6.76 -13.22
C VAL A 42 -0.09 -8.27 -13.35
N PHE A 43 1.03 -8.75 -13.88
CA PHE A 43 1.33 -10.17 -14.04
C PHE A 43 2.83 -10.44 -13.86
N SER A 44 3.19 -11.70 -13.61
CA SER A 44 4.59 -12.13 -13.51
C SER A 44 4.86 -13.23 -14.55
N PRO A 45 5.63 -12.95 -15.61
CA PRO A 45 5.96 -13.95 -16.62
C PRO A 45 7.00 -14.97 -16.13
N SER A 46 7.83 -14.59 -15.17
CA SER A 46 8.80 -15.46 -14.49
C SER A 46 9.14 -14.88 -13.12
N THR A 47 9.69 -15.73 -12.25
CA THR A 47 10.29 -15.28 -10.99
C THR A 47 11.31 -14.17 -11.24
N GLY A 48 11.30 -13.14 -10.39
CA GLY A 48 12.13 -11.95 -10.51
C GLY A 48 11.58 -10.86 -11.42
N ILE A 49 10.42 -11.06 -12.06
CA ILE A 49 9.84 -10.10 -13.01
C ILE A 49 8.37 -9.81 -12.67
N LEU A 50 8.05 -8.53 -12.58
CA LEU A 50 6.69 -8.01 -12.44
C LEU A 50 6.38 -7.06 -13.59
N CYS A 51 5.39 -7.39 -14.41
CA CYS A 51 4.95 -6.56 -15.51
C CYS A 51 3.58 -5.95 -15.21
N ASP A 52 3.43 -4.68 -15.58
CA ASP A 52 2.21 -3.90 -15.40
C ASP A 52 1.72 -3.38 -16.75
N ARG A 53 0.59 -3.92 -17.22
CA ARG A 53 -0.08 -3.50 -18.45
C ARG A 53 -0.71 -2.13 -18.35
N GLY A 54 -1.17 -1.71 -17.17
CA GLY A 54 -1.76 -0.39 -16.94
C GLY A 54 -0.72 0.71 -17.11
N GLN A 55 0.50 0.45 -16.66
CA GLN A 55 1.62 1.39 -16.82
C GLN A 55 2.48 1.14 -18.07
N ARG A 56 2.33 -0.03 -18.69
CA ARG A 56 3.13 -0.54 -19.81
C ARG A 56 4.63 -0.61 -19.47
N VAL A 57 4.95 -1.14 -18.29
CA VAL A 57 6.33 -1.29 -17.79
C VAL A 57 6.51 -2.64 -17.11
N CYS A 58 7.67 -3.26 -17.32
CA CYS A 58 8.13 -4.38 -16.52
C CYS A 58 9.24 -3.95 -15.56
N PHE A 59 9.23 -4.56 -14.38
CA PHE A 59 10.12 -4.31 -13.27
C PHE A 59 10.84 -5.59 -12.85
N ASP A 60 12.10 -5.43 -12.43
CA ASP A 60 12.90 -6.44 -11.76
C ASP A 60 13.51 -5.88 -10.47
N THR A 61 14.49 -6.57 -9.89
CA THR A 61 15.15 -6.13 -8.65
C THR A 61 16.01 -4.87 -8.80
N GLU A 62 16.29 -4.43 -10.03
CA GLU A 62 17.04 -3.22 -10.35
C GLU A 62 16.12 -2.04 -10.73
N GLY A 63 14.82 -2.28 -10.87
CA GLY A 63 13.81 -1.27 -11.19
C GLY A 63 13.11 -1.53 -12.51
N ALA A 64 12.66 -0.45 -13.17
CA ALA A 64 12.04 -0.55 -14.49
C ALA A 64 13.05 -1.00 -15.54
N SER A 65 12.71 -2.06 -16.28
CA SER A 65 13.59 -2.74 -17.22
C SER A 65 13.11 -2.56 -18.65
N ASP A 66 13.90 -1.83 -19.45
CA ASP A 66 13.67 -1.62 -20.89
C ASP A 66 13.65 -2.97 -21.63
N SER A 67 14.56 -3.89 -21.28
CA SER A 67 14.66 -5.22 -21.89
C SER A 67 13.43 -6.08 -21.63
N TYR A 68 12.97 -6.20 -20.38
CA TYR A 68 11.78 -7.01 -20.09
C TYR A 68 10.50 -6.34 -20.59
N THR A 69 10.46 -5.01 -20.62
CA THR A 69 9.35 -4.26 -21.21
C THR A 69 9.23 -4.58 -22.70
N ASP A 70 10.33 -4.60 -23.46
CA ASP A 70 10.30 -4.99 -24.89
C ASP A 70 9.83 -6.44 -25.05
N VAL A 71 10.40 -7.37 -24.27
CA VAL A 71 10.12 -8.81 -24.40
C VAL A 71 8.66 -9.15 -24.10
N TYR A 72 8.06 -8.54 -23.07
CA TYR A 72 6.73 -8.95 -22.58
C TYR A 72 5.59 -7.99 -22.96
N LEU A 73 5.90 -6.72 -23.27
CA LEU A 73 4.92 -5.69 -23.59
C LEU A 73 5.15 -5.06 -24.97
N GLY A 74 6.29 -5.34 -25.61
CA GLY A 74 6.64 -4.89 -26.95
C GLY A 74 7.31 -3.53 -26.99
N ARG A 75 7.91 -3.23 -28.15
CA ARG A 75 8.67 -2.00 -28.39
C ARG A 75 7.90 -0.71 -28.11
N GLU A 76 6.61 -0.65 -28.44
CA GLU A 76 5.78 0.52 -28.16
C GLU A 76 5.78 0.87 -26.67
N ALA A 77 5.75 -0.14 -25.80
CA ALA A 77 5.81 0.06 -24.35
C ALA A 77 7.16 0.67 -23.91
N VAL A 78 8.26 0.29 -24.55
CA VAL A 78 9.59 0.88 -24.32
C VAL A 78 9.60 2.36 -24.70
N ASP A 79 9.07 2.70 -25.88
CA ASP A 79 9.02 4.09 -26.35
C ASP A 79 8.20 4.98 -25.41
N LEU A 80 7.07 4.47 -24.92
CA LEU A 80 6.23 5.16 -23.95
C LEU A 80 6.89 5.29 -22.58
N MET A 81 7.59 4.26 -22.12
CA MET A 81 8.35 4.31 -20.89
C MET A 81 9.47 5.36 -20.97
N ALA A 82 10.19 5.41 -22.09
CA ALA A 82 11.21 6.42 -22.35
C ALA A 82 10.60 7.84 -22.38
N ALA A 83 9.46 8.02 -23.03
CA ALA A 83 8.73 9.30 -23.04
C ALA A 83 8.36 9.73 -21.61
N LYS A 84 7.78 8.85 -20.79
CA LYS A 84 7.46 9.14 -19.38
C LYS A 84 8.69 9.55 -18.58
N ARG A 85 9.84 8.91 -18.81
CA ARG A 85 11.12 9.26 -18.16
C ARG A 85 11.59 10.67 -18.56
N ILE A 86 11.51 11.01 -19.84
CA ILE A 86 11.91 12.34 -20.36
C ILE A 86 10.97 13.44 -19.86
N LEU A 87 9.67 13.16 -19.80
CA LEU A 87 8.65 14.10 -19.35
C LEU A 87 8.59 14.26 -17.82
N GLY A 88 9.32 13.42 -17.07
CA GLY A 88 9.25 13.41 -15.60
C GLY A 88 7.93 12.83 -15.05
N GLU A 89 7.21 12.05 -15.86
CA GLU A 89 5.95 11.39 -15.51
C GLU A 89 6.15 9.95 -15.01
N ALA A 90 7.39 9.46 -15.01
CA ALA A 90 7.71 8.14 -14.47
C ALA A 90 7.39 8.10 -12.96
N THR A 91 6.47 7.23 -12.58
CA THR A 91 6.05 6.97 -11.19
C THR A 91 6.97 5.96 -10.49
N TRP A 92 8.00 5.49 -11.18
CA TRP A 92 9.00 4.54 -10.70
C TRP A 92 10.38 5.17 -10.68
N THR A 93 11.17 4.77 -9.69
CA THR A 93 12.56 5.20 -9.51
C THR A 93 13.48 3.98 -9.45
N ARG A 94 14.77 4.21 -9.19
CA ARG A 94 15.73 3.13 -8.90
C ARG A 94 15.49 2.49 -7.53
N ASP A 95 14.79 3.17 -6.64
CA ASP A 95 14.58 2.73 -5.26
C ASP A 95 13.26 2.00 -5.07
N GLY A 96 12.30 2.19 -5.97
CA GLY A 96 10.99 1.58 -5.85
C GLY A 96 10.00 2.00 -6.94
N PHE A 97 8.84 1.35 -6.93
CA PHE A 97 7.76 1.60 -7.87
C PHE A 97 6.41 1.27 -7.25
N THR A 98 5.36 1.85 -7.81
CA THR A 98 3.97 1.51 -7.47
C THR A 98 3.28 0.99 -8.71
N LEU A 99 2.70 -0.19 -8.62
CA LEU A 99 1.95 -0.87 -9.66
C LEU A 99 0.54 -0.26 -9.81
N SER A 100 -0.11 -0.44 -10.95
CA SER A 100 -1.44 0.11 -11.27
C SER A 100 -2.53 -0.42 -10.32
N ASN A 101 -2.32 -1.61 -9.77
CA ASN A 101 -3.18 -2.22 -8.76
C ASN A 101 -2.97 -1.65 -7.34
N GLY A 102 -2.06 -0.70 -7.16
CA GLY A 102 -1.77 -0.04 -5.89
C GLY A 102 -0.66 -0.70 -5.05
N VAL A 103 -0.09 -1.82 -5.49
CA VAL A 103 1.03 -2.45 -4.78
C VAL A 103 2.29 -1.61 -4.95
N SER A 104 2.87 -1.19 -3.83
CA SER A 104 4.13 -0.45 -3.82
C SER A 104 5.27 -1.36 -3.40
N CYS A 105 6.36 -1.33 -4.15
CA CYS A 105 7.57 -2.09 -3.90
C CYS A 105 8.75 -1.15 -3.67
N ASP A 106 9.49 -1.41 -2.59
CA ASP A 106 10.75 -0.78 -2.22
C ASP A 106 11.88 -1.79 -2.49
N LEU A 107 12.73 -1.46 -3.46
CA LEU A 107 13.82 -2.30 -3.92
C LEU A 107 14.99 -2.30 -2.94
N ALA A 108 15.24 -1.16 -2.28
CA ALA A 108 16.31 -1.03 -1.28
C ALA A 108 16.03 -1.89 -0.05
N ARG A 109 14.76 -1.96 0.37
CA ARG A 109 14.29 -2.78 1.49
C ARG A 109 13.90 -4.20 1.09
N ARG A 110 13.82 -4.48 -0.21
CA ARG A 110 13.35 -5.76 -0.77
C ARG A 110 11.96 -6.14 -0.24
N THR A 111 11.06 -5.17 -0.19
CA THR A 111 9.70 -5.33 0.34
C THR A 111 8.67 -4.82 -0.65
N CYS A 112 7.50 -5.46 -0.68
CA CYS A 112 6.30 -4.90 -1.32
C CYS A 112 5.17 -4.85 -0.28
N SER A 113 4.20 -3.96 -0.48
CA SER A 113 3.02 -3.85 0.37
C SER A 113 2.19 -5.15 0.40
N GLU A 114 2.30 -5.97 -0.64
CA GLU A 114 1.74 -7.32 -0.70
C GLU A 114 2.87 -8.36 -0.79
N ILE A 115 2.83 -9.36 0.09
CA ILE A 115 3.89 -10.37 0.26
C ILE A 115 4.07 -11.22 -1.01
N SER A 116 3.00 -11.53 -1.74
CA SER A 116 3.07 -12.32 -2.97
C SER A 116 3.98 -11.68 -4.02
N TYR A 117 3.91 -10.35 -4.19
CA TYR A 117 4.76 -9.60 -5.11
C TYR A 117 6.21 -9.58 -4.65
N ALA A 118 6.44 -9.42 -3.34
CA ALA A 118 7.79 -9.50 -2.78
C ALA A 118 8.41 -10.89 -2.99
N GLN A 119 7.62 -11.95 -2.82
CA GLN A 119 8.07 -13.32 -3.05
C GLN A 119 8.41 -13.58 -4.52
N VAL A 120 7.59 -13.08 -5.44
CA VAL A 120 7.88 -13.14 -6.88
C VAL A 120 9.15 -12.39 -7.24
N LEU A 121 9.30 -11.16 -6.77
CA LEU A 121 10.36 -10.26 -7.21
C LEU A 121 11.71 -10.57 -6.56
N PHE A 122 11.72 -10.88 -5.25
CA PHE A 122 12.95 -11.01 -4.48
C PHE A 122 13.33 -12.46 -4.16
N GLY A 123 12.43 -13.42 -4.41
CA GLY A 123 12.55 -14.80 -3.95
C GLY A 123 12.35 -14.87 -2.43
N GLY A 124 11.26 -15.49 -1.98
CA GLY A 124 10.93 -15.61 -0.55
C GLY A 124 12.12 -16.11 0.27
N GLN A 125 12.39 -15.41 1.38
CA GLN A 125 13.33 -15.84 2.43
C GLN A 125 12.57 -16.70 3.44
#